data_AF-A0A7W1DWM8-F1
#
_entry.id   AF-A0A7W1DWM8-F1
#
_cell.length_a   1.000
_cell.length_b   1.000
_cell.length_c   1.000
_cell.angle_alpha   90.00
_cell.angle_beta   90.00
_cell.angle_gamma   90.00
#
_symmetry.space_group_name_H-M   'P 1'
#
loop_
_entity.id
_entity.type
_entity.pdbx_description
1 polymer ?
#
loop_
_entity_poly.entity_id
_entity_poly.type
_entity_poly.pdbx_seq_one_letter_code
_entity_poly.pdbx_strand_id
1 'polypeptide(L)'
;TARLMTAINASEGPVLAVDLPSGLEATTGEPFAPCVRASATLTLALPKTGLLAPRAAKFVGDLWVADIGVPETAYARAGLTVGPIFSTESLVSIPRDFP
;
A
#
# COMPACT_ATOMS: atom_id res chain seq x y z
N THR A 1 9.01 -14.94 10.70
CA THR A 1 8.06 -14.13 9.91
C THR A 1 7.18 -14.96 9.00
N ALA A 2 7.72 -15.80 8.11
CA ALA A 2 6.93 -16.63 7.17
C ALA A 2 5.76 -17.43 7.80
N ARG A 3 5.99 -18.12 8.94
CA ARG A 3 4.93 -18.86 9.66
C ARG A 3 3.74 -17.99 10.08
N LEU A 4 3.99 -16.75 10.50
CA LEU A 4 2.92 -15.82 10.89
C LEU A 4 2.11 -15.39 9.67
N MET A 5 2.78 -15.16 8.54
CA MET A 5 2.12 -14.78 7.29
C MET A 5 1.22 -15.91 6.78
N THR A 6 1.68 -17.16 6.89
CA THR A 6 0.85 -18.34 6.60
C THR A 6 -0.37 -18.40 7.52
N ALA A 7 -0.20 -18.13 8.83
CA ALA A 7 -1.32 -18.13 9.77
C ALA A 7 -2.31 -16.98 9.50
N ILE A 8 -1.83 -15.78 9.17
CA ILE A 8 -2.66 -14.63 8.77
C ILE A 8 -3.49 -14.99 7.53
N ASN A 9 -2.85 -15.55 6.49
CA ASN A 9 -3.53 -15.96 5.27
C ASN A 9 -4.56 -17.08 5.46
N ALA A 10 -4.45 -17.85 6.55
CA ALA A 10 -5.39 -18.91 6.91
C ALA A 10 -6.49 -18.43 7.89
N SER A 11 -6.40 -17.20 8.40
CA SER A 11 -7.41 -16.64 9.28
C SER A 11 -8.67 -16.21 8.50
N GLU A 12 -9.83 -16.26 9.15
CA GLU A 12 -11.11 -15.92 8.51
C GLU A 12 -11.41 -14.41 8.50
N GLY A 13 -10.67 -13.63 9.29
CA GLY A 13 -10.90 -12.18 9.43
C GLY A 13 -10.31 -11.37 8.27
N PRO A 14 -10.85 -10.17 8.00
CA PRO A 14 -10.26 -9.26 7.02
C PRO A 14 -8.87 -8.82 7.47
N VAL A 15 -7.93 -8.77 6.54
CA VAL A 15 -6.54 -8.40 6.80
C VAL A 15 -6.28 -6.99 6.28
N LEU A 16 -5.87 -6.09 7.17
CA LEU A 16 -5.36 -4.77 6.81
C LEU A 16 -3.82 -4.82 6.76
N ALA A 17 -3.25 -4.59 5.59
CA ALA A 17 -1.82 -4.33 5.48
C ALA A 17 -1.55 -2.85 5.74
N VAL A 18 -0.55 -2.55 6.58
CA VAL A 18 -0.06 -1.19 6.78
C VAL A 18 1.19 -1.02 5.93
N ASP A 19 1.22 0.05 5.15
CA ASP A 19 2.25 0.40 4.19
C ASP A 19 2.33 -0.51 2.96
N LEU A 20 2.51 -1.81 3.14
CA LEU A 20 2.68 -2.81 2.08
C LEU A 20 2.28 -4.20 2.62
N PRO A 21 1.62 -5.06 1.84
CA PRO A 21 1.47 -6.46 2.22
C PRO A 21 2.84 -7.10 2.48
N SER A 22 3.03 -7.71 3.65
CA SER A 22 4.28 -8.38 3.97
C SER A 22 4.57 -9.48 2.93
N GLY A 23 5.80 -9.53 2.43
CA GLY A 23 6.20 -10.46 1.37
C GLY A 23 6.00 -9.95 -0.05
N LEU A 24 5.46 -8.74 -0.26
CA LEU A 24 5.44 -8.07 -1.56
C LEU A 24 6.70 -7.22 -1.71
N GLU A 25 7.30 -7.18 -2.91
CA GLU A 25 8.37 -6.24 -3.21
C GLU A 25 7.80 -4.86 -3.55
N ALA A 26 8.32 -3.82 -2.91
CA ALA A 26 7.74 -2.48 -2.92
C ALA A 26 7.79 -1.79 -4.29
N THR A 27 8.75 -2.12 -5.16
CA THR A 27 8.99 -1.39 -6.41
C THR A 27 8.29 -2.04 -7.60
N THR A 28 8.44 -3.35 -7.72
CA THR A 28 8.03 -4.20 -8.85
C THR A 28 6.68 -4.88 -8.60
N GLY A 29 6.29 -5.01 -7.34
CA GLY A 29 5.11 -5.77 -6.92
C GLY A 29 5.33 -7.28 -6.96
N GLU A 30 6.56 -7.76 -7.11
CA GLU A 30 6.84 -9.20 -7.13
C GLU A 30 6.55 -9.83 -5.74
N PRO A 31 5.68 -10.86 -5.65
CA PRO A 31 5.40 -11.51 -4.38
C PRO A 31 6.41 -12.61 -4.07
N PHE A 32 7.01 -12.57 -2.88
CA PHE A 32 7.81 -13.67 -2.33
C PHE A 32 6.93 -14.59 -1.48
N ALA A 33 7.16 -15.90 -1.54
CA ALA A 33 6.34 -16.86 -0.79
C ALA A 33 6.84 -17.04 0.67
N PRO A 34 5.95 -16.99 1.69
CA PRO A 34 4.55 -16.57 1.62
C PRO A 34 4.42 -15.04 1.49
N CYS A 35 3.37 -14.56 0.82
CA CYS A 35 2.99 -13.15 0.76
C CYS A 35 1.59 -12.99 1.35
N VAL A 36 1.40 -11.96 2.20
CA VAL A 36 0.12 -11.68 2.85
C VAL A 36 -0.91 -11.25 1.83
N ARG A 37 -2.13 -11.79 1.91
CA ARG A 37 -3.28 -11.37 1.10
C ARG A 37 -4.16 -10.44 1.93
N ALA A 38 -4.03 -9.14 1.70
CA ALA A 38 -4.80 -8.13 2.40
C ALA A 38 -6.17 -7.94 1.75
N SER A 39 -7.18 -7.69 2.57
CA SER A 39 -8.48 -7.17 2.14
C SER A 39 -8.37 -5.69 1.77
N ALA A 40 -7.52 -4.96 2.47
CA ALA A 40 -7.15 -3.58 2.16
C ALA A 40 -5.70 -3.28 2.57
N THR A 41 -5.08 -2.32 1.91
CA THR A 41 -3.76 -1.78 2.24
C THR A 41 -3.86 -0.28 2.49
N LEU A 42 -3.40 0.16 3.66
CA LEU A 42 -3.23 1.57 3.99
C LEU A 42 -1.77 1.96 3.81
N THR A 43 -1.41 2.52 2.64
CA THR A 43 -0.06 2.98 2.34
C THR A 43 0.26 4.31 3.05
N LEU A 44 1.51 4.49 3.46
CA LEU A 44 1.95 5.70 4.16
C LEU A 44 2.74 6.61 3.21
N ALA A 45 2.63 7.92 3.43
CA ALA A 45 3.20 8.98 2.58
C ALA A 45 2.67 8.97 1.14
N LEU A 46 3.20 8.09 0.29
CA LEU A 46 2.79 7.89 -1.10
C LEU A 46 2.75 6.39 -1.43
N PRO A 47 1.91 5.95 -2.38
CA PRO A 47 1.91 4.56 -2.83
C PRO A 47 3.27 4.20 -3.42
N LYS A 48 3.83 3.07 -2.96
CA LYS A 48 4.99 2.47 -3.62
C LYS A 48 4.55 1.87 -4.94
N THR A 49 5.37 1.97 -5.99
CA THR A 49 5.00 1.59 -7.36
C THR A 49 4.56 0.13 -7.49
N GLY A 50 5.12 -0.76 -6.68
CA GLY A 50 4.77 -2.18 -6.66
C GLY A 50 3.34 -2.44 -6.18
N LEU A 51 2.72 -1.53 -5.42
CA LEU A 51 1.31 -1.64 -5.01
C LEU A 51 0.35 -1.49 -6.19
N LEU A 52 0.76 -0.76 -7.23
CA LEU A 52 -0.02 -0.50 -8.45
C LEU A 52 0.25 -1.55 -9.54
N ALA A 53 1.23 -2.44 -9.34
CA ALA A 53 1.56 -3.46 -10.33
C ALA A 53 0.40 -4.47 -10.49
N PRO A 54 0.05 -4.87 -11.73
CA PRO A 54 -1.02 -5.85 -11.96
C PRO A 54 -0.85 -7.18 -11.19
N ARG A 55 0.40 -7.61 -11.00
CA ARG A 55 0.75 -8.83 -10.24
C ARG A 55 0.49 -8.71 -8.73
N ALA A 56 0.49 -7.50 -8.19
CA ALA A 56 0.24 -7.23 -6.78
C ALA A 56 -1.27 -7.17 -6.44
N ALA A 57 -2.14 -7.02 -7.43
CA ALA A 57 -3.57 -6.76 -7.25
C ALA A 57 -4.30 -7.76 -6.32
N LYS A 58 -3.87 -9.03 -6.31
CA LYS A 58 -4.46 -10.08 -5.45
C LYS A 58 -3.95 -10.08 -3.99
N PHE A 59 -2.93 -9.28 -3.69
CA PHE A 59 -2.32 -9.17 -2.37
C PHE A 59 -2.65 -7.84 -1.67
N VAL A 60 -2.90 -6.78 -2.45
CA VAL A 60 -3.09 -5.41 -1.93
C VAL A 60 -4.51 -5.18 -1.42
N GLY A 61 -5.53 -5.75 -2.08
CA GLY A 61 -6.92 -5.46 -1.76
C GLY A 61 -7.32 -4.04 -2.18
N ASP A 62 -8.16 -3.38 -1.40
CA ASP A 62 -8.46 -1.95 -1.58
C ASP A 62 -7.28 -1.09 -1.13
N LEU A 63 -6.83 -0.15 -1.97
CA LEU A 63 -5.65 0.67 -1.68
C LEU A 63 -6.07 2.06 -1.21
N TRP A 64 -5.52 2.47 -0.07
CA TRP A 64 -5.76 3.77 0.56
C TRP A 64 -4.43 4.43 0.90
N VAL A 65 -4.35 5.75 0.84
CA VAL A 65 -3.22 6.52 1.36
C VAL A 65 -3.66 7.38 2.54
N ALA A 66 -2.88 7.33 3.63
CA ALA A 66 -3.13 8.13 4.83
C ALA A 66 -2.30 9.41 4.85
N ASP A 67 -2.92 10.49 5.31
CA ASP A 67 -2.20 11.67 5.78
C ASP A 67 -1.52 11.34 7.11
N ILE A 68 -0.18 11.23 7.06
CA ILE A 68 0.66 11.05 8.24
C ILE A 68 1.46 12.32 8.58
N GLY A 69 1.07 13.47 8.02
CA GLY A 69 1.70 14.76 8.30
C GLY A 69 3.04 14.97 7.59
N VAL A 70 3.29 14.29 6.45
CA VAL A 70 4.50 14.52 5.65
C VAL A 70 4.37 15.89 4.98
N PRO A 71 5.30 16.83 5.25
CA PRO A 71 5.22 18.17 4.67
C PRO A 71 5.48 18.14 3.17
N GLU A 72 4.80 18.99 2.40
CA GLU A 72 4.98 19.11 0.95
C GLU A 72 6.46 19.33 0.54
N THR A 73 7.23 20.02 1.39
CA THR A 73 8.65 20.27 1.18
C THR A 73 9.49 18.99 1.18
N ALA A 74 9.07 17.93 1.87
CA ALA A 74 9.74 16.63 1.82
C ALA A 74 9.60 15.99 0.45
N TYR A 75 8.41 16.07 -0.17
CA TYR A 75 8.17 15.59 -1.52
C TYR A 75 8.91 16.43 -2.56
N ALA A 76 8.89 17.76 -2.42
CA ALA A 76 9.62 18.66 -3.31
C ALA A 76 11.13 18.38 -3.30
N ARG A 77 11.71 18.08 -2.13
CA ARG A 77 13.13 17.67 -2.01
C ARG A 77 13.43 16.33 -2.67
N ALA A 78 12.43 15.46 -2.80
CA ALA A 78 12.51 14.22 -3.56
C ALA A 78 12.23 14.42 -5.06
N GLY A 79 12.00 15.66 -5.52
CA GLY A 79 11.69 15.98 -6.91
C GLY A 79 10.25 15.66 -7.31
N LEU A 80 9.34 15.52 -6.34
CA LEU A 80 7.94 15.16 -6.55
C LEU A 80 7.01 16.35 -6.34
N THR A 81 6.04 16.50 -7.24
CA THR A 81 4.92 17.44 -7.11
C THR A 81 3.64 16.63 -6.89
N VAL A 82 3.13 16.65 -5.65
CA VAL A 82 1.98 15.83 -5.23
C VAL A 82 0.69 16.65 -5.21
N GLY A 83 0.79 17.96 -4.90
CA GLY A 83 -0.37 18.80 -4.65
C GLY A 83 -1.07 18.47 -3.31
N PRO A 84 -2.19 19.15 -3.00
CA PRO A 84 -2.84 19.05 -1.69
C PRO A 84 -3.77 17.83 -1.62
N ILE A 85 -3.20 16.62 -1.77
CA ILE A 85 -3.95 15.35 -1.82
C ILE A 85 -4.81 15.08 -0.58
N PHE A 86 -4.50 15.70 0.56
CA PHE A 86 -5.24 15.59 1.83
C PHE A 86 -6.00 16.87 2.21
N SER A 87 -6.31 17.74 1.25
CA SER A 87 -7.02 19.00 1.53
C SER A 87 -8.45 18.82 2.04
N THR A 88 -9.10 17.70 1.74
CA THR A 88 -10.49 17.42 2.13
C THR A 88 -10.63 16.25 3.10
N GLU A 89 -9.80 15.21 2.96
CA GLU A 89 -9.87 13.99 3.77
C GLU A 89 -8.47 13.51 4.16
N SER A 90 -8.34 12.90 5.34
CA SER A 90 -7.08 12.31 5.83
C SER A 90 -6.83 10.89 5.31
N LEU A 91 -7.79 10.32 4.60
CA LEU A 91 -7.70 9.02 3.95
C LEU A 91 -8.21 9.17 2.52
N VAL A 92 -7.39 8.81 1.54
CA VAL A 92 -7.77 8.90 0.13
C VAL A 92 -7.70 7.52 -0.49
N SER A 93 -8.80 7.08 -1.11
CA SER A 93 -8.84 5.83 -1.88
C SER A 93 -8.07 6.00 -3.18
N ILE A 94 -7.25 5.02 -3.53
CA ILE A 94 -6.54 4.96 -4.80
C ILE A 94 -7.26 3.96 -5.72
N PRO A 95 -7.86 4.41 -6.83
CA PRO A 95 -8.51 3.53 -7.79
C PRO A 95 -7.53 2.51 -8.38
N ARG A 96 -8.01 1.31 -8.75
CA ARG A 96 -7.14 0.28 -9.34
C ARG A 96 -6.66 0.60 -10.75
N ASP A 97 -7.36 1.50 -11.42
CA ASP A 97 -7.03 2.07 -12.73
C ASP A 97 -6.21 3.36 -12.62
N PHE A 98 -5.68 3.69 -11.44
CA PHE A 98 -4.76 4.81 -11.27
C PHE A 98 -3.53 4.61 -12.17
N PRO A 99 -3.20 5.62 -13.01
CA PRO A 99 -2.19 5.50 -14.05
C PRO A 99 -0.76 5.28 -13.52
#